data_AF-A0A1I6YCU2-F1
#
_entry.id   AF-A0A1I6YCU2-F1
#
_cell.length_a   1.000
_cell.length_b   1.000
_cell.length_c   1.000
_cell.angle_alpha   90.00
_cell.angle_beta   90.00
_cell.angle_gamma   90.00
#
_symmetry.space_group_name_H-M   'P 1'
#
loop_
_entity.id
_entity.type
_entity.pdbx_description
1 polymer ?
#
loop_
_entity_poly.entity_id
_entity_poly.type
_entity_poly.pdbx_seq_one_letter_code
_entity_poly.pdbx_strand_id
1 'polypeptide(L)'
;MPTETHPPSDMLASALARYRDGFDPALIELPEAAVFPHLIPAQPATARKARTTGSLLGRPAPRFVKRGRAVRYRLKDVLDWLADGNAYGSTAEAHVAGRASA
;
A
#
# COMPACT_ATOMS: atom_id res chain seq x y z
N MET A 1 -31.52 -4.62 -0.77
CA MET A 1 -30.68 -3.43 -1.03
C MET A 1 -29.53 -3.86 -1.92
N PRO A 2 -29.44 -3.41 -3.18
CA PRO A 2 -28.24 -3.65 -3.96
C PRO A 2 -27.11 -2.82 -3.36
N THR A 3 -26.12 -3.47 -2.76
CA THR A 3 -24.85 -2.83 -2.45
C THR A 3 -24.14 -2.57 -3.78
N GLU A 4 -24.24 -1.34 -4.27
CA GLU A 4 -23.44 -0.89 -5.42
C GLU A 4 -21.98 -1.23 -5.14
N THR A 5 -21.50 -2.24 -5.86
CA THR A 5 -20.13 -2.72 -5.72
C THR A 5 -19.31 -1.89 -6.69
N HIS A 6 -18.84 -0.73 -6.24
CA HIS A 6 -17.93 0.08 -7.03
C HIS A 6 -16.66 -0.72 -7.33
N PRO A 7 -16.14 -0.69 -8.57
CA PRO A 7 -14.89 -1.35 -8.89
C PRO A 7 -13.76 -0.73 -8.05
N PRO A 8 -12.73 -1.51 -7.68
CA PRO A 8 -11.65 -1.02 -6.81
C PRO A 8 -10.94 0.23 -7.33
N SER A 9 -10.87 0.40 -8.65
CA SER A 9 -10.35 1.59 -9.33
C SER A 9 -11.11 2.87 -8.94
N ASP A 10 -12.43 2.80 -8.84
CA ASP A 10 -13.27 3.97 -8.56
C ASP A 10 -13.18 4.37 -7.10
N MET A 11 -13.04 3.38 -6.22
CA MET A 11 -12.76 3.60 -4.79
C MET A 11 -11.41 4.31 -4.60
N LEU A 12 -10.39 3.90 -5.35
CA LEU A 12 -9.09 4.56 -5.35
C LEU A 12 -9.19 5.99 -5.91
N ALA A 13 -9.84 6.17 -7.06
CA ALA A 13 -10.01 7.50 -7.67
C ALA A 13 -10.71 8.47 -6.72
N SER A 14 -11.78 8.01 -6.05
CA SER A 14 -12.51 8.79 -5.04
C SER A 14 -11.66 9.15 -3.83
N ALA A 15 -10.82 8.22 -3.36
CA ALA A 15 -9.90 8.48 -2.26
C ALA A 15 -8.83 9.53 -2.62
N LEU A 16 -8.27 9.43 -3.83
CA LEU A 16 -7.29 10.39 -4.33
C LEU A 16 -7.92 11.78 -4.56
N ALA A 17 -9.19 11.84 -4.98
CA ALA A 17 -9.92 13.10 -5.08
C ALA A 17 -10.06 13.77 -3.71
N ARG A 18 -10.54 13.04 -2.68
CA ARG A 18 -10.62 13.57 -1.31
C ARG A 18 -9.27 14.04 -0.78
N TYR A 19 -8.20 13.29 -1.06
CA TYR A 19 -6.86 13.71 -0.66
C TYR A 19 -6.44 15.03 -1.32
N ARG A 20 -6.74 15.22 -2.61
CA ARG A 20 -6.50 16.48 -3.33
C ARG A 20 -7.34 17.64 -2.78
N ASP A 21 -8.53 17.35 -2.28
CA ASP A 21 -9.41 18.32 -1.63
C ASP A 21 -8.94 18.70 -0.20
N GLY A 22 -7.81 18.15 0.27
CA GLY A 22 -7.21 18.48 1.56
C GLY A 22 -7.71 17.64 2.73
N PHE A 23 -8.45 16.55 2.49
CA PHE A 23 -8.81 15.62 3.56
C PHE A 23 -7.56 14.91 4.11
N ASP A 24 -7.52 14.73 5.43
CA ASP A 24 -6.44 14.03 6.11
C ASP A 24 -6.32 12.57 5.60
N PRO A 25 -5.19 12.19 4.97
CA PRO A 25 -4.99 10.84 4.43
C PRO A 25 -4.94 9.75 5.51
N ALA A 26 -4.78 10.10 6.80
CA ALA A 26 -4.87 9.14 7.91
C ALA A 26 -6.31 8.64 8.15
N LEU A 27 -7.32 9.40 7.71
CA LEU A 27 -8.73 9.07 7.84
C LEU A 27 -9.32 8.38 6.60
N ILE A 28 -8.56 8.31 5.51
CA ILE A 28 -8.98 7.67 4.26
C ILE A 28 -8.53 6.19 4.29
N GLU A 29 -9.47 5.27 4.53
CA GLU A 29 -9.21 3.83 4.54
C GLU A 29 -9.63 3.15 3.21
N LEU A 30 -8.66 2.52 2.53
CA LEU A 30 -8.86 1.79 1.28
C LEU A 30 -8.90 0.27 1.52
N PRO A 31 -9.74 -0.49 0.78
CA PRO A 31 -9.66 -1.95 0.77
C PRO A 31 -8.39 -2.44 0.05
N GLU A 32 -7.96 -3.68 0.36
CA GLU A 32 -6.82 -4.34 -0.27
C GLU A 32 -6.86 -4.26 -1.81
N ALA A 33 -8.01 -4.54 -2.42
CA ALA A 33 -8.16 -4.55 -3.87
C ALA A 33 -8.01 -3.16 -4.52
N ALA A 34 -8.20 -2.07 -3.77
CA ALA A 34 -8.00 -0.71 -4.28
C ALA A 34 -6.54 -0.27 -4.16
N VAL A 35 -5.78 -0.83 -3.21
CA VAL A 35 -4.35 -0.54 -3.03
C VAL A 35 -3.49 -1.41 -3.94
N PHE A 36 -3.82 -2.69 -4.07
CA PHE A 36 -3.08 -3.67 -4.84
C PHE A 36 -3.92 -4.12 -6.05
N PRO A 37 -3.42 -4.03 -7.30
CA PRO A 37 -2.06 -3.64 -7.70
C PRO A 37 -1.91 -2.14 -8.02
N HIS A 38 -2.93 -1.32 -7.76
CA HIS A 38 -3.03 0.04 -8.33
C HIS A 38 -2.07 1.08 -7.75
N LEU A 39 -1.84 1.07 -6.43
CA LEU A 39 -0.87 1.94 -5.77
C LEU A 39 0.46 1.23 -5.50
N ILE A 40 0.37 -0.02 -5.02
CA ILE A 40 1.55 -0.85 -4.80
C ILE A 40 1.53 -1.94 -5.87
N PRO A 41 2.58 -2.04 -6.71
CA PRO A 41 2.64 -2.96 -7.84
C PRO A 41 2.93 -4.40 -7.40
N ALA A 42 2.05 -4.94 -6.55
CA ALA A 42 2.07 -6.32 -6.09
C ALA A 42 0.65 -6.90 -6.18
N GLN A 43 0.55 -8.19 -6.46
CA GLN A 43 -0.75 -8.85 -6.51
C GLN A 43 -1.37 -8.95 -5.11
N PRO A 44 -2.71 -8.92 -4.98
CA PRO A 44 -3.38 -9.05 -3.67
C PRO A 44 -2.96 -10.31 -2.88
N ALA A 45 -2.66 -11.41 -3.58
CA ALA A 45 -2.12 -12.63 -2.97
C ALA A 45 -0.76 -12.38 -2.27
N THR A 46 0.13 -11.61 -2.91
CA THR A 46 1.41 -11.20 -2.35
C THR A 46 1.22 -10.29 -1.15
N ALA A 47 0.27 -9.34 -1.21
CA ALA A 47 -0.07 -8.49 -0.06
C ALA A 47 -0.56 -9.30 1.14
N ARG A 48 -1.39 -10.33 0.91
CA ARG A 48 -1.83 -11.26 1.95
C ARG A 48 -0.67 -12.02 2.58
N LYS A 49 0.27 -12.51 1.77
CA LYS A 49 1.48 -13.18 2.27
C LYS A 49 2.36 -12.21 3.05
N ALA A 50 2.53 -10.98 2.57
CA ALA A 50 3.33 -9.96 3.24
C ALA A 50 2.83 -9.63 4.65
N ARG A 51 1.51 -9.66 4.89
CA ARG A 51 0.95 -9.46 6.23
C ARG A 51 1.29 -10.58 7.21
N THR A 52 1.52 -11.80 6.72
CA THR A 52 1.91 -12.93 7.59
C THR A 52 3.42 -13.02 7.76
N THR A 53 4.20 -12.64 6.75
CA THR A 53 5.67 -12.66 6.82
C THR A 53 6.27 -11.38 7.39
N GLY A 54 5.52 -10.28 7.43
CA GLY A 54 6.00 -8.97 7.86
C GLY A 54 6.81 -8.20 6.82
N SER A 55 6.96 -8.74 5.61
CA SER A 55 7.79 -8.18 4.55
C SER A 55 7.09 -8.15 3.19
N LEU A 56 7.30 -7.07 2.43
CA LEU A 56 6.80 -6.88 1.07
C LEU A 56 7.92 -6.28 0.21
N LEU A 57 8.20 -6.90 -0.93
CA LEU A 57 9.20 -6.43 -1.90
C LEU A 57 10.58 -6.14 -1.27
N GLY A 58 11.02 -7.00 -0.34
CA GLY A 58 12.34 -6.89 0.29
C GLY A 58 12.44 -5.89 1.45
N ARG A 59 11.34 -5.26 1.87
CA ARG A 59 11.31 -4.33 3.02
C ARG A 59 10.12 -4.62 3.94
N PRO A 60 10.05 -4.02 5.15
CA PRO A 60 8.90 -4.19 6.03
C PRO A 60 7.57 -3.90 5.31
N ALA A 61 6.57 -4.75 5.52
CA ALA A 61 5.28 -4.61 4.87
C ALA A 61 4.56 -3.32 5.33
N PRO A 62 3.74 -2.68 4.47
CA PRO A 62 2.98 -1.51 4.87
C PRO A 62 2.01 -1.84 6.00
N ARG A 63 1.83 -0.88 6.91
CA ARG A 63 0.86 -1.00 8.00
C ARG A 63 -0.56 -1.13 7.45
N PHE A 64 -1.39 -1.88 8.15
CA PHE A 64 -2.79 -2.07 7.82
C PHE A 64 -3.65 -2.01 9.07
N VAL A 65 -4.92 -1.63 8.89
CA VAL A 65 -5.94 -1.63 9.93
C VAL A 65 -6.76 -2.91 9.80
N LYS A 66 -6.77 -3.72 10.86
CA LYS A 66 -7.58 -4.93 10.95
C LYS A 66 -9.00 -4.57 11.40
N ARG A 67 -10.00 -4.85 10.56
CA ARG A 67 -11.43 -4.64 10.85
C ARG A 67 -12.18 -5.96 10.75
N GLY A 68 -12.15 -6.75 11.83
CA GLY A 68 -12.72 -8.10 11.85
C GLY A 68 -12.10 -8.97 10.74
N ARG A 69 -12.92 -9.47 9.81
CA ARG A 69 -12.44 -10.24 8.66
C ARG A 69 -11.76 -9.38 7.59
N ALA A 70 -12.08 -8.09 7.52
CA ALA A 70 -11.55 -7.18 6.52
C ALA A 70 -10.17 -6.61 6.91
N VAL A 71 -9.39 -6.26 5.89
CA VAL A 71 -8.13 -5.53 6.01
C VAL A 71 -8.27 -4.23 5.22
N ARG A 72 -7.90 -3.12 5.86
CA ARG A 72 -7.88 -1.78 5.27
C ARG A 72 -6.49 -1.19 5.35
N TYR A 73 -6.18 -0.30 4.43
CA TYR A 73 -4.95 0.45 4.38
C TYR A 73 -5.30 1.92 4.45
N ARG A 74 -4.71 2.65 5.41
CA ARG A 74 -4.85 4.11 5.41
C ARG A 74 -4.04 4.66 4.25
N LEU A 75 -4.58 5.64 3.54
CA LEU A 75 -3.89 6.27 2.43
C LEU A 75 -2.55 6.83 2.88
N LYS A 76 -2.49 7.45 4.07
CA LYS A 76 -1.24 7.94 4.67
C LYS A 76 -0.18 6.84 4.78
N ASP A 77 -0.50 5.72 5.40
CA ASP A 77 0.46 4.63 5.62
C ASP A 77 0.97 4.04 4.29
N VAL A 78 0.12 4.03 3.25
CA VAL A 78 0.52 3.59 1.90
C VAL A 78 1.45 4.61 1.25
N LEU A 79 1.12 5.90 1.31
CA LEU A 79 1.93 6.97 0.73
C LEU A 79 3.29 7.08 1.44
N ASP A 80 3.31 7.04 2.76
CA ASP A 80 4.53 7.04 3.56
C ASP A 80 5.40 5.84 3.18
N TRP A 81 4.81 4.63 3.11
CA TRP A 81 5.55 3.44 2.70
C TRP A 81 6.13 3.58 1.29
N LEU A 82 5.38 4.15 0.33
CA LEU A 82 5.89 4.42 -1.02
C LEU A 82 7.04 5.44 -1.00
N ALA A 83 6.92 6.50 -0.21
CA ALA A 83 7.94 7.54 -0.06
C ALA A 83 9.22 7.03 0.63
N ASP A 84 9.09 6.12 1.59
CA ASP A 84 10.22 5.45 2.28
C ASP A 84 10.97 4.45 1.38
N GLY A 85 10.67 4.41 0.07
CA GLY A 85 11.37 3.58 -0.89
C GLY A 85 12.76 4.11 -1.18
N ASN A 86 13.78 3.28 -1.01
CA ASN A 86 15.12 3.64 -1.45
C ASN A 86 15.14 3.75 -2.97
N ALA A 87 15.58 4.91 -3.46
CA ALA A 87 15.89 5.12 -4.86
C ALA A 87 17.37 4.78 -5.09
N TYR A 88 17.64 3.94 -6.08
CA TYR A 88 18.99 3.60 -6.52
C TYR A 88 19.12 3.90 -8.01
N GLY A 89 20.27 4.40 -8.44
CA GLY A 89 20.58 4.61 -9.86
C GLY A 89 20.90 3.32 -10.61
N SER A 90 21.21 2.22 -9.89
CA SER A 90 21.46 0.91 -10.48
C SER A 90 21.19 -0.25 -9.51
N THR A 91 21.06 -1.46 -10.05
CA THR A 91 20.96 -2.69 -9.25
C THR A 91 22.26 -3.02 -8.51
N ALA A 92 23.42 -2.60 -9.05
CA ALA A 92 24.71 -2.77 -8.41
C ALA A 92 24.80 -1.93 -7.12
N GLU A 93 24.39 -0.66 -7.19
CA GLU A 93 24.31 0.24 -6.04
C GLU A 93 23.39 -0.33 -4.94
N ALA A 94 22.22 -0.83 -5.33
CA ALA A 94 21.28 -1.47 -4.41
C ALA A 94 21.89 -2.67 -3.66
N HIS A 95 22.68 -3.50 -4.36
CA HIS A 95 23.37 -4.64 -3.76
C HIS A 95 24.45 -4.22 -2.75
N VAL A 96 25.20 -3.15 -3.04
CA VAL A 96 26.22 -2.62 -2.12
C VAL A 96 25.56 -2.05 -0.87
N ALA A 97 24.48 -1.26 -1.02
CA ALA A 97 23.73 -0.70 0.11
C ALA A 97 23.14 -1.78 1.03
N GLY A 98 22.59 -2.86 0.45
CA GLY A 98 22.07 -3.99 1.21
C GLY A 98 23.13 -4.73 2.03
N ARG A 99 24.37 -4.84 1.55
CA ARG A 99 25.49 -5.46 2.28
C ARG A 99 26.02 -4.60 3.43
N ALA A 100 25.94 -3.28 3.31
CA ALA A 100 26.36 -2.36 4.38
C ALA A 100 25.37 -2.30 5.55
N SER A 101 24.16 -2.82 5.36
CA SER A 101 23.04 -2.77 6.31
C SER A 101 22.80 -4.10 7.06
N ALA A 102 23.60 -5.13 6.75
CA ALA A 102 23.50 -6.50 7.27
C ALA A 102 24.66 -6.80 8.22
#